data_AF-A0AAE9PRB0-F1
#
_entry.id   AF-A0AAE9PRB0-F1
#
_cell.length_a   1.000
_cell.length_b   1.000
_cell.length_c   1.000
_cell.angle_alpha   90.00
_cell.angle_beta   90.00
_cell.angle_gamma   90.00
#
_symmetry.space_group_name_H-M   'P 1'
#
loop_
_entity.id
_entity.type
_entity.pdbx_description
1 polymer ?
#
loop_
_entity_poly.entity_id
_entity_poly.type
_entity_poly.pdbx_seq_one_letter_code
_entity_poly.pdbx_strand_id
1 'polypeptide(L)'
;MESCSTQIGRKTEQLRIIEEDILSLEKKIHEIEIEIEKLYEKHNVSKSKAVFIDECDTIAGLLNQFIVRMRKNKVNLLQEKTFEMYKLLSSKSGLIKDINIDDKSYEVKITDRSGHEIKKSGLSAGEKEVFALSLLWG
;
A
#
# COMPACT_ATOMS: atom_id res chain seq x y z
N MET A 1 -49.45 -45.34 -55.82
CA MET A 1 -49.47 -45.32 -54.35
C MET A 1 -48.16 -45.93 -53.88
N GLU A 2 -47.26 -45.15 -53.27
CA GLU A 2 -46.10 -45.74 -52.59
C GLU A 2 -46.59 -46.79 -51.58
N SER A 3 -45.93 -47.95 -51.55
CA SER A 3 -46.23 -48.98 -50.56
C SER A 3 -45.93 -48.41 -49.17
N CYS A 4 -46.86 -48.60 -48.23
CA CYS A 4 -46.73 -48.19 -46.82
C CYS A 4 -45.37 -48.61 -46.22
N SER A 5 -44.83 -49.76 -46.65
CA SER A 5 -43.51 -50.26 -46.26
C SER A 5 -42.36 -49.31 -46.62
N THR A 6 -42.40 -48.65 -47.79
CA THR A 6 -41.35 -47.73 -48.25
C THR A 6 -41.37 -46.41 -47.46
N GLN A 7 -42.56 -45.94 -47.08
CA GLN A 7 -42.71 -44.73 -46.26
C GLN A 7 -42.28 -44.98 -44.81
N ILE A 8 -42.61 -46.15 -44.25
CA ILE A 8 -42.13 -46.58 -42.94
C ILE A 8 -40.59 -46.63 -42.93
N GLY A 9 -39.96 -47.27 -43.91
CA GLY A 9 -38.49 -47.36 -43.99
C GLY A 9 -37.80 -46.00 -44.06
N ARG A 10 -38.33 -45.05 -44.84
CA ARG A 10 -37.82 -43.67 -44.88
C ARG A 10 -37.92 -42.96 -43.54
N LYS A 11 -39.05 -43.12 -42.83
CA LYS A 11 -39.25 -42.49 -41.52
C LYS A 11 -38.37 -43.11 -40.44
N THR A 12 -38.12 -44.41 -40.49
CA THR A 12 -37.18 -45.09 -39.58
C THR A 12 -35.75 -44.60 -39.78
N GLU A 13 -35.31 -44.41 -41.02
CA GLU A 13 -33.97 -43.88 -41.29
C GLU A 13 -33.83 -42.41 -40.86
N GLN A 14 -34.86 -41.59 -41.10
CA GLN A 14 -34.89 -40.21 -40.60
C GLN A 14 -34.81 -40.15 -39.06
N LEU A 15 -35.52 -41.04 -38.37
CA LEU A 15 -35.44 -41.15 -36.91
C LEU A 15 -34.02 -41.48 -36.46
N ARG A 16 -33.38 -42.45 -37.10
CA ARG A 16 -32.02 -42.87 -36.76
C ARG A 16 -30.99 -41.75 -36.93
N ILE A 17 -31.08 -40.98 -38.01
CA ILE A 17 -30.19 -39.83 -38.25
C ILE A 17 -30.40 -38.76 -37.17
N ILE A 18 -31.65 -38.45 -36.83
CA ILE A 18 -31.98 -37.47 -35.79
C ILE A 18 -31.47 -37.96 -34.41
N GLU A 19 -31.57 -39.26 -34.12
CA GLU A 19 -31.03 -39.84 -32.89
C GLU A 19 -29.50 -39.73 -32.81
N GLU A 20 -28.77 -39.98 -33.91
CA GLU A 20 -27.33 -39.75 -33.99
C GLU A 20 -26.96 -38.28 -33.81
N ASP A 21 -27.72 -37.36 -34.42
CA ASP A 21 -27.52 -35.92 -34.28
C ASP A 21 -27.74 -35.46 -32.84
N ILE A 22 -28.79 -35.96 -32.16
CA ILE A 22 -29.07 -35.69 -30.74
C ILE A 22 -27.88 -36.11 -29.88
N LEU A 23 -27.38 -37.35 -30.05
CA LEU A 23 -26.23 -37.84 -29.30
C LEU A 23 -24.97 -36.99 -29.54
N SER A 24 -24.76 -36.53 -30.78
CA SER A 24 -23.62 -35.67 -31.11
C SER A 24 -23.72 -34.28 -30.46
N LEU A 25 -24.94 -33.73 -30.38
CA LEU A 25 -25.22 -32.44 -29.76
C LEU A 25 -25.11 -32.52 -28.25
N GLU A 26 -25.62 -33.57 -27.63
CA GLU A 26 -25.46 -33.84 -26.19
C GLU A 26 -23.99 -33.93 -25.80
N LYS A 27 -23.18 -34.62 -26.60
CA LYS A 27 -21.73 -34.68 -26.37
C LYS A 27 -21.07 -33.31 -26.45
N LYS A 28 -21.44 -32.49 -27.45
CA LYS A 28 -20.91 -31.13 -27.60
C LYS A 28 -21.34 -30.22 -26.44
N ILE A 29 -22.58 -30.34 -25.98
CA ILE A 29 -23.06 -29.60 -24.80
C ILE A 29 -22.20 -29.96 -23.60
N HIS A 30 -21.98 -31.25 -23.35
CA HIS A 30 -21.16 -31.71 -22.24
C HIS A 30 -19.71 -31.21 -22.31
N GLU A 31 -19.10 -31.23 -23.50
CA GLU A 31 -17.75 -30.69 -23.71
C GLU A 31 -17.68 -29.18 -23.41
N ILE A 32 -18.69 -28.41 -23.86
CA ILE A 32 -18.79 -26.97 -23.59
C ILE A 32 -19.00 -26.69 -22.11
N GLU A 33 -19.82 -27.48 -21.41
CA GLU A 33 -20.05 -27.35 -19.96
C GLU A 33 -18.75 -27.51 -19.17
N ILE A 34 -17.95 -28.53 -19.50
CA ILE A 34 -16.64 -28.76 -18.87
C ILE A 34 -15.67 -27.59 -19.16
N GLU A 35 -15.68 -27.04 -20.38
CA GLU A 35 -14.84 -25.91 -20.74
C GLU A 35 -15.21 -24.64 -19.98
N ILE A 36 -16.52 -24.38 -19.82
CA ILE A 36 -17.05 -23.29 -19.02
C ILE A 36 -16.56 -23.40 -17.57
N GLU A 37 -16.68 -24.57 -16.96
CA GLU A 37 -16.25 -24.79 -15.57
C GLU A 37 -14.76 -24.50 -15.36
N LYS A 38 -13.90 -24.97 -16.27
CA LYS A 38 -12.46 -24.69 -16.25
C LYS A 38 -12.14 -23.20 -16.40
N LEU A 39 -12.85 -22.50 -17.27
CA LEU A 39 -12.67 -21.06 -17.47
C LEU A 39 -13.09 -20.26 -16.23
N TYR A 40 -14.18 -20.65 -15.57
CA TYR A 40 -14.63 -20.04 -14.32
C TYR A 40 -13.60 -20.23 -13.20
N GLU A 41 -13.05 -21.43 -13.06
CA GLU A 41 -12.03 -21.73 -12.04
C GLU A 41 -10.77 -20.87 -12.28
N LYS A 42 -10.29 -20.82 -13.53
CA LYS A 42 -9.14 -19.98 -13.92
C LYS A 42 -9.39 -18.49 -13.66
N HIS A 43 -10.60 -18.01 -13.99
CA HIS A 43 -10.99 -16.63 -13.75
C HIS A 43 -11.04 -16.31 -12.25
N ASN A 44 -11.60 -17.20 -11.42
CA ASN A 44 -11.65 -17.02 -9.97
C ASN A 44 -10.25 -16.94 -9.34
N VAL A 45 -9.32 -17.79 -9.76
CA VAL A 45 -7.92 -17.73 -9.30
C VAL A 45 -7.28 -16.40 -9.70
N SER A 46 -7.49 -15.95 -10.94
CA SER A 46 -6.92 -14.68 -11.41
C SER A 46 -7.52 -13.47 -10.67
N LYS A 47 -8.82 -13.49 -10.39
CA LYS A 47 -9.52 -12.45 -9.62
C LYS A 47 -9.02 -12.40 -8.18
N SER A 48 -8.86 -13.55 -7.52
CA SER A 48 -8.32 -13.63 -6.16
C SER A 48 -6.91 -13.05 -6.06
N LYS A 49 -6.04 -13.34 -7.04
CA LYS A 49 -4.70 -12.74 -7.11
C LYS A 49 -4.74 -11.23 -7.27
N ALA A 50 -5.64 -10.69 -8.09
CA ALA A 50 -5.80 -9.26 -8.27
C ALA A 50 -6.23 -8.55 -6.98
N VAL A 51 -7.19 -9.13 -6.24
CA VAL A 51 -7.62 -8.61 -4.93
C VAL A 51 -6.46 -8.61 -3.93
N PHE A 52 -5.67 -9.69 -3.88
CA PHE A 52 -4.52 -9.76 -2.99
C PHE A 52 -3.46 -8.69 -3.28
N ILE A 53 -3.22 -8.37 -4.56
CA ILE A 53 -2.30 -7.29 -4.95
C ILE A 53 -2.83 -5.93 -4.49
N ASP A 54 -4.12 -5.66 -4.68
CA ASP A 54 -4.77 -4.41 -4.25
C ASP A 54 -4.72 -4.22 -2.72
N GLU A 55 -4.91 -5.30 -1.96
CA GLU A 55 -4.74 -5.30 -0.51
C GLU A 55 -3.29 -4.98 -0.11
N CYS A 56 -2.32 -5.57 -0.80
CA CYS A 56 -0.90 -5.29 -0.58
C CYS A 56 -0.54 -3.84 -0.88
N ASP A 57 -1.05 -3.27 -1.97
CA ASP A 57 -0.84 -1.85 -2.33
C ASP A 57 -1.49 -0.92 -1.28
N THR A 58 -2.67 -1.28 -0.79
CA THR A 58 -3.35 -0.55 0.30
C THR A 58 -2.51 -0.57 1.59
N ILE A 59 -1.98 -1.73 1.98
CA ILE A 59 -1.10 -1.87 3.15
C ILE A 59 0.18 -1.06 2.97
N ALA A 60 0.82 -1.12 1.80
CA ALA A 60 2.02 -0.35 1.49
C ALA A 60 1.75 1.16 1.57
N GLY A 61 0.61 1.61 1.06
CA GLY A 61 0.14 3.00 1.17
C GLY A 61 -0.03 3.44 2.63
N LEU A 62 -0.64 2.59 3.47
CA LEU A 62 -0.82 2.86 4.90
C LEU A 62 0.54 2.95 5.62
N LEU A 63 1.46 2.02 5.36
CA LEU A 63 2.79 2.00 5.95
C LEU A 63 3.58 3.28 5.61
N ASN A 64 3.49 3.75 4.36
CA ASN A 64 4.12 5.00 3.95
C ASN A 64 3.58 6.20 4.73
N GLN A 65 2.26 6.29 4.91
CA GLN A 65 1.65 7.34 5.73
C GLN A 65 2.10 7.24 7.20
N PHE A 66 2.18 6.03 7.72
CA PHE A 66 2.63 5.78 9.09
C PHE A 66 4.09 6.23 9.30
N ILE A 67 4.99 5.93 8.37
CA ILE A 67 6.39 6.37 8.41
C ILE A 67 6.48 7.90 8.45
N VAL A 68 5.72 8.60 7.61
CA VAL A 68 5.71 10.07 7.58
C VAL A 68 5.23 10.66 8.90
N ARG A 69 4.14 10.12 9.46
CA ARG A 69 3.60 10.58 10.76
C ARG A 69 4.56 10.27 11.91
N MET A 70 5.13 9.08 11.94
CA MET A 70 6.09 8.67 12.97
C MET A 70 7.32 9.57 12.94
N ARG A 71 7.85 9.89 11.76
CA ARG A 71 9.01 10.78 11.61
C ARG A 71 8.74 12.14 12.23
N LYS A 72 7.61 12.77 11.90
CA LYS A 72 7.18 14.04 12.50
C LYS A 72 7.12 13.98 14.01
N ASN A 73 6.48 12.93 14.55
CA ASN A 73 6.35 12.76 16.00
C ASN A 73 7.70 12.59 16.69
N LYS A 74 8.62 11.82 16.09
CA LYS A 74 9.96 11.60 16.64
C LYS A 74 10.83 12.85 16.57
N VAL A 75 10.74 13.61 15.49
CA VAL A 75 11.46 14.88 15.33
C VAL A 75 10.95 15.92 16.34
N ASN A 76 9.63 16.04 16.51
CA ASN A 76 9.05 16.91 17.54
C ASN A 76 9.50 16.50 18.96
N LEU A 77 9.52 15.20 19.26
CA LEU A 77 10.00 14.72 20.55
C LEU A 77 11.48 15.06 20.78
N LEU A 78 12.32 14.87 19.76
CA LEU A 78 13.73 15.25 19.79
C LEU A 78 13.90 16.75 20.04
N GLN A 79 13.09 17.59 19.39
CA GLN A 79 13.09 19.05 19.62
C GLN A 79 12.76 19.39 21.08
N GLU A 80 11.67 18.84 21.60
CA GLU A 80 11.22 19.09 22.97
C GLU A 80 12.28 18.66 24.00
N LYS A 81 12.84 17.46 23.83
CA LYS A 81 13.86 16.93 24.74
C LYS A 81 15.18 17.68 24.64
N THR A 82 15.61 18.01 23.43
CA THR A 82 16.81 18.83 23.23
C THR A 82 16.65 20.19 23.91
N PHE A 83 15.49 20.84 23.77
CA PHE A 83 15.24 22.14 24.41
C PHE A 83 15.18 22.04 25.93
N GLU A 84 14.54 20.99 26.46
CA GLU A 84 14.48 20.71 27.89
C GLU A 84 15.89 20.57 28.49
N MET A 85 16.74 19.74 27.88
CA MET A 85 18.12 19.53 28.36
C MET A 85 18.97 20.79 28.20
N TYR A 86 18.84 21.51 27.09
CA TYR A 86 19.55 22.77 26.89
C TYR A 86 19.23 23.76 28.01
N LYS A 87 17.95 23.87 28.38
CA LYS A 87 17.51 24.75 29.47
C LYS A 87 18.06 24.33 30.83
N LEU A 88 18.26 23.02 31.06
CA LEU A 88 18.85 22.50 32.29
C LEU A 88 20.36 22.77 32.39
N LEU A 89 21.10 22.62 31.28
CA LEU A 89 22.55 22.76 31.25
C LEU A 89 23.03 24.20 31.07
N SER A 90 22.24 25.05 30.40
CA SER A 90 22.66 26.40 30.06
C SER A 90 22.61 27.33 31.28
N SER A 91 23.77 27.86 31.66
CA SER A 91 23.93 28.82 32.75
C SER A 91 23.32 30.20 32.45
N LYS A 92 23.18 30.56 31.17
CA LYS A 92 22.43 31.73 30.70
C LYS A 92 21.08 31.30 30.14
N SER A 93 20.10 31.19 31.03
CA SER A 93 18.69 30.93 30.69
C SER A 93 18.12 32.07 29.83
N GLY A 94 18.36 32.05 28.52
CA GLY A 94 17.75 33.02 27.61
C GLY A 94 18.37 33.26 26.24
N LEU A 95 19.49 32.62 25.91
CA LEU A 95 20.06 32.76 24.56
C LEU A 95 19.16 32.11 23.51
N ILE A 96 18.72 30.88 23.77
CA ILE A 96 17.83 30.12 22.90
C ILE A 96 16.41 30.21 23.45
N LYS A 97 15.48 30.65 22.62
CA LYS A 97 14.04 30.64 22.88
C LYS A 97 13.39 29.37 22.35
N ASP A 98 13.78 28.92 21.16
CA ASP A 98 13.17 27.78 20.49
C ASP A 98 14.17 27.01 19.62
N ILE A 99 13.92 25.71 19.44
CA ILE A 99 14.69 24.78 18.61
C ILE A 99 13.75 24.13 17.60
N ASN A 100 13.97 24.40 16.32
CA ASN A 100 13.22 23.80 15.23
C ASN A 100 14.09 22.78 14.49
N ILE A 101 13.57 21.58 14.26
CA ILE A 101 14.23 20.54 13.46
C ILE A 101 13.29 20.21 12.31
N ASP A 102 13.78 20.37 11.08
CA ASP A 102 13.00 20.01 9.90
C ASP A 102 12.83 18.49 9.79
N ASP A 103 11.60 18.02 9.61
CA ASP A 103 11.27 16.59 9.62
C ASP A 103 11.74 15.83 8.36
N LYS A 104 12.33 16.51 7.38
CA LYS A 104 12.82 15.90 6.14
C LYS A 104 14.33 15.98 5.98
N SER A 105 14.90 17.16 6.20
CA SER A 105 16.32 17.48 6.06
C SER A 105 17.10 17.35 7.36
N TYR A 106 16.41 17.30 8.51
CA TYR A 106 17.01 17.31 9.84
C TYR A 106 17.87 18.56 10.10
N GLU A 107 17.67 19.63 9.32
CA GLU A 107 18.30 20.91 9.58
C GLU A 107 17.78 21.47 10.90
N VAL A 108 18.72 21.80 11.80
CA VAL A 108 18.40 22.36 13.11
C VAL A 108 18.56 23.87 13.07
N LYS A 109 17.48 24.59 13.41
CA LYS A 109 17.42 26.03 13.52
C LYS A 109 17.13 26.44 14.95
N ILE A 110 17.85 27.44 15.41
CA ILE A 110 17.79 27.93 16.78
C ILE A 110 17.35 29.39 16.71
N THR A 111 16.37 29.79 17.50
CA THR A 111 15.91 31.20 17.54
C THR A 111 16.15 31.83 18.90
N ASP A 112 16.48 33.12 18.89
CA ASP A 112 16.64 33.92 20.10
C ASP A 112 15.29 34.49 20.61
N ARG A 113 15.35 35.21 21.74
CA ARG A 113 14.17 35.88 22.32
C ARG A 113 13.58 36.98 21.44
N SER A 114 14.39 37.59 20.59
CA SER A 114 14.00 38.61 19.62
C SER A 114 13.40 38.01 18.34
N GLY A 115 13.39 36.68 18.20
CA GLY A 115 12.88 35.97 17.04
C GLY A 115 13.89 35.83 15.89
N HIS A 116 15.15 36.20 16.10
CA HIS A 116 16.20 36.04 15.08
C HIS A 116 16.78 34.63 15.13
N GLU A 117 17.09 34.10 13.95
CA GLU A 117 17.81 32.83 13.83
C GLU A 117 19.28 33.02 14.25
N ILE A 118 19.70 32.20 15.21
CA ILE A 118 21.07 32.16 15.70
C ILE A 118 21.88 31.28 14.77
N LYS A 119 22.74 31.90 13.97
CA LYS A 119 23.73 31.16 13.17
C LYS A 119 24.68 30.41 14.11
N LYS A 120 25.17 29.24 13.69
CA LYS A 120 26.19 28.47 14.43
C LYS A 120 27.44 29.28 14.76
N SER A 121 27.79 30.28 13.95
CA SER A 121 28.91 31.21 14.22
C SER A 121 28.66 32.15 15.40
N GLY A 122 27.40 32.40 15.75
CA GLY A 122 26.99 33.26 16.87
C GLY A 122 27.00 32.58 18.24
N LEU A 123 27.24 31.26 18.30
CA LEU A 123 27.41 30.52 19.55
C LEU A 123 28.88 30.48 19.96
N SER A 124 29.15 30.75 21.24
CA SER A 124 30.47 30.49 21.83
C SER A 124 30.81 29.00 21.81
N ALA A 125 32.09 28.66 22.00
CA ALA A 125 32.54 27.27 22.03
C ALA A 125 31.78 26.44 23.07
N GLY A 126 31.64 26.95 24.30
CA GLY A 126 30.89 26.25 25.36
C GLY A 126 29.39 26.11 25.06
N GLU A 127 28.76 27.10 24.43
CA GLU A 127 27.34 26.99 24.04
C GLU A 127 27.12 25.94 22.95
N LYS A 128 28.07 25.78 22.03
CA LYS A 128 28.04 24.70 21.04
C LYS A 128 28.14 23.33 21.70
N GLU A 129 29.00 23.18 22.69
CA GLU A 129 29.16 21.94 23.45
C GLU A 129 27.89 21.59 24.23
N VAL A 130 27.34 22.55 24.98
CA VAL A 130 26.09 22.37 25.73
C VAL A 130 24.94 22.00 24.81
N PHE A 131 24.82 22.67 23.66
CA PHE A 131 23.82 22.35 22.65
C PHE A 131 24.01 20.94 22.09
N ALA A 132 25.24 20.54 21.75
CA ALA A 132 25.54 19.21 21.23
C ALA A 132 25.18 18.10 22.24
N LEU A 133 25.51 18.30 23.52
CA LEU A 133 25.13 17.38 24.60
C LEU A 133 23.61 17.27 24.77
N SER A 134 22.91 18.40 24.62
CA SER A 134 21.45 18.44 24.71
C SER A 134 20.79 17.68 23.57
N LEU A 135 21.35 17.78 22.36
CA LEU A 135 20.87 17.06 21.18
C LEU A 135 21.11 15.54 21.29
N LEU A 136 22.21 15.11 21.92
CA LEU A 136 22.50 13.70 22.16
C LEU A 136 21.57 13.05 23.20
N TRP A 137 20.99 13.86 24.08
CA TRP A 137 20.03 13.39 25.08
C TRP A 137 18.61 13.24 24.53
N GLY A 138 18.26 14.02 23.50
CA GLY A 138 16.93 14.06 22.93
C GLY A 138 16.58 12.92 21.98
#